data_AF-A0ABD5DFG7-F1
#
_entry.id   AF-A0ABD5DFG7-F1
#
_cell.length_a   1.000
_cell.length_b   1.000
_cell.length_c   1.000
_cell.angle_alpha   90.00
_cell.angle_beta   90.00
_cell.angle_gamma   90.00
#
_symmetry.space_group_name_H-M   'P 1'
#
loop_
_entity.id
_entity.type
_entity.pdbx_description
1 polymer ?
#
loop_
_entity_poly.entity_id
_entity_poly.type
_entity_poly.pdbx_seq_one_letter_code
_entity_poly.pdbx_strand_id
1 'polypeptide(L)'
;FDKSNAKFQFINAYTSGRKDVKIWSSYNGGKDWTHEFDVPDTASYAAYTCIERVTATHLLALWEASGHATFKCNILSIKDTNTYKQAG
;
A
#
# COMPACT_ATOMS: atom_id res chain seq x y z
N PHE A 1 -1.28 11.32 19.37
CA PHE A 1 -1.09 11.08 17.92
C PHE A 1 -2.44 10.74 17.34
N ASP A 2 -2.91 11.56 16.40
CA ASP A 2 -4.16 11.30 15.72
C ASP A 2 -3.94 10.19 14.67
N LYS A 3 -4.63 9.07 14.84
CA LYS A 3 -4.62 7.92 13.91
C LYS A 3 -5.82 7.95 12.97
N SER A 4 -6.58 9.04 12.94
CA SER A 4 -7.75 9.21 12.09
C SER A 4 -7.46 9.97 10.79
N ASN A 5 -6.19 10.13 10.37
CA ASN A 5 -5.87 10.38 8.95
C ASN A 5 -4.46 9.92 8.55
N ALA A 6 -4.35 9.07 7.53
CA ALA A 6 -3.05 8.68 6.97
C ALA A 6 -2.50 9.82 6.11
N LYS A 7 -1.31 10.30 6.46
CA LYS A 7 -0.62 11.39 5.73
C LYS A 7 0.18 10.88 4.53
N PHE A 8 0.70 9.66 4.64
CA PHE A 8 1.45 9.01 3.58
C PHE A 8 1.06 7.55 3.45
N GLN A 9 1.16 7.04 2.23
CA GLN A 9 0.98 5.63 1.90
C GLN A 9 2.15 5.16 1.06
N PHE A 10 2.53 3.91 1.28
CA PHE A 10 3.68 3.30 0.64
C PHE A 10 3.38 1.83 0.36
N ILE A 11 3.88 1.34 -0.77
CA ILE A 11 3.85 -0.07 -1.16
C ILE A 11 5.29 -0.56 -1.29
N ASN A 12 5.58 -1.74 -0.74
CA ASN A 12 6.90 -2.35 -0.91
C ASN A 12 6.88 -3.87 -0.97
N ALA A 13 7.86 -4.40 -1.69
CA ALA A 13 8.25 -5.80 -1.58
C ALA A 13 9.33 -5.98 -0.52
N TYR A 14 9.43 -7.18 0.03
CA TYR A 14 10.59 -7.61 0.80
C TYR A 14 11.85 -7.58 -0.10
N THR A 15 12.84 -6.79 0.29
CA THR A 15 13.93 -6.36 -0.61
C THR A 15 14.88 -7.48 -1.03
N SER A 16 15.26 -8.39 -0.13
CA SER A 16 16.21 -9.47 -0.45
C SER A 16 15.56 -10.64 -1.20
N GLY A 17 14.26 -10.85 -1.03
CA GLY A 17 13.52 -11.93 -1.69
C GLY A 17 12.67 -11.51 -2.88
N ARG A 18 12.44 -10.20 -3.07
CA ARG A 18 11.50 -9.64 -4.05
C ARG A 18 10.18 -10.42 -4.04
N LYS A 19 9.49 -10.38 -2.90
CA LYS A 19 8.23 -11.08 -2.66
C LYS A 19 7.46 -10.39 -1.52
N ASP A 20 6.27 -10.90 -1.22
CA ASP A 20 5.46 -10.50 -0.07
C ASP A 20 5.22 -8.98 -0.05
N VAL A 21 4.52 -8.46 -1.06
CA VAL A 21 4.24 -7.02 -1.17
C VAL A 21 3.26 -6.59 -0.11
N LYS A 22 3.54 -5.45 0.53
CA LYS A 22 2.74 -4.91 1.62
C LYS A 22 2.43 -3.44 1.41
N ILE A 23 1.29 -3.01 1.95
CA ILE A 23 0.91 -1.61 2.01
C ILE A 23 1.05 -1.11 3.45
N TRP A 24 1.66 0.05 3.57
CA TRP A 24 1.91 0.73 4.83
C TRP A 24 1.32 2.14 4.79
N SER A 25 0.79 2.57 5.93
CA SER A 25 0.33 3.93 6.15
C SER A 25 1.15 4.61 7.23
N SER A 26 1.41 5.91 7.05
CA SER A 26 1.99 6.75 8.09
C SER A 26 1.03 7.86 8.50
N TYR A 27 0.84 8.01 9.81
CA TYR A 27 -0.06 8.99 10.43
C TYR A 27 0.70 10.22 10.96
N ASN A 28 2.03 10.13 11.00
CA ASN A 28 2.90 11.14 11.61
C ASN A 28 3.98 11.65 10.66
N GLY A 29 3.68 11.69 9.36
CA GLY A 29 4.54 12.32 8.37
C GLY A 29 5.73 11.46 7.94
N GLY A 30 5.60 10.13 7.98
CA GLY A 30 6.63 9.19 7.54
C GLY A 30 7.60 8.76 8.64
N LYS A 31 7.40 9.19 9.89
CA LYS A 31 8.25 8.82 11.02
C LYS A 31 8.01 7.37 11.45
N ASP A 32 6.75 6.97 11.59
CA ASP A 32 6.34 5.60 11.90
C ASP A 32 5.37 5.09 10.82
N TRP A 33 5.37 3.76 10.64
CA TRP A 33 4.60 3.08 9.60
C TRP A 33 3.77 1.94 10.21
N THR A 34 2.49 1.87 9.84
CA THR A 34 1.56 0.81 10.23
C THR A 34 1.29 -0.07 9.02
N HIS A 35 1.38 -1.39 9.19
CA HIS A 35 1.03 -2.36 8.15
C HIS A 35 -0.49 -2.43 8.03
N GLU A 36 -1.00 -2.21 6.83
CA GLU A 36 -2.44 -2.20 6.56
C GLU A 36 -2.90 -3.46 5.83
N PHE A 37 -2.10 -3.93 4.87
CA PHE A 37 -2.54 -4.96 3.93
C PHE A 37 -1.36 -5.74 3.34
N ASP A 38 -1.52 -7.05 3.21
CA ASP A 38 -0.65 -7.93 2.43
C ASP A 38 -1.25 -8.13 1.04
N VAL A 39 -0.52 -7.75 -0.01
CA VAL A 39 -0.99 -7.88 -1.39
C VAL A 39 -0.95 -9.36 -1.80
N PRO A 40 -2.08 -9.94 -2.26
CA PRO A 40 -2.14 -11.34 -2.62
C PRO A 40 -1.26 -11.66 -3.83
N ASP A 41 -0.93 -12.94 -4.01
CA ASP A 41 -0.16 -13.48 -5.15
C ASP A 41 1.25 -12.88 -5.32
N THR A 42 1.86 -12.47 -4.21
CA THR A 42 3.21 -11.88 -4.20
C THR A 42 4.25 -12.74 -3.49
N ALA A 43 3.86 -13.90 -2.95
CA ALA A 43 4.75 -14.77 -2.16
C ALA A 43 5.88 -15.43 -2.97
N SER A 44 5.68 -15.61 -4.27
CA SER A 44 6.69 -16.21 -5.15
C SER A 44 7.64 -15.16 -5.74
N TYR A 45 7.09 -14.07 -6.27
CA TYR A 45 7.87 -12.99 -6.86
C TYR A 45 7.05 -11.71 -6.98
N ALA A 46 7.60 -10.61 -6.48
CA ALA A 46 7.13 -9.25 -6.68
C ALA A 46 8.27 -8.23 -6.48
N ALA A 47 8.50 -7.34 -7.45
CA ALA A 47 9.65 -6.43 -7.42
C ALA A 47 9.26 -4.96 -7.44
N TYR A 48 9.52 -4.23 -8.55
CA TYR A 48 9.13 -2.82 -8.62
C TYR A 48 7.62 -2.69 -8.45
N THR A 49 7.20 -1.69 -7.68
CA THR A 49 5.82 -1.47 -7.27
C THR A 49 5.42 -0.02 -7.53
N CYS A 50 4.13 0.19 -7.76
CA CYS A 50 3.49 1.48 -7.85
C CYS A 50 2.17 1.42 -7.09
N ILE A 51 1.80 2.51 -6.42
CA ILE A 51 0.51 2.66 -5.77
C ILE A 51 -0.09 4.00 -6.15
N GLU A 52 -1.38 4.00 -6.49
CA GLU A 52 -2.13 5.20 -6.82
C GLU A 52 -3.48 5.19 -6.10
N ARG A 53 -3.93 6.35 -5.66
CA ARG A 53 -5.24 6.49 -5.01
C ARG A 53 -6.31 6.73 -6.07
N VAL A 54 -7.25 5.79 -6.18
CA VAL A 54 -8.32 5.86 -7.18
C VAL A 54 -9.58 6.52 -6.60
N THR A 55 -9.87 6.26 -5.32
CA THR A 55 -10.99 6.90 -4.59
C THR A 55 -10.59 7.18 -3.13
N ALA A 56 -11.52 7.72 -2.34
CA ALA A 56 -11.31 7.87 -0.90
C ALA A 56 -10.99 6.52 -0.20
N THR A 57 -11.60 5.43 -0.68
CA THR A 57 -11.52 4.09 -0.10
C THR A 57 -10.74 3.07 -0.93
N HIS A 58 -10.19 3.44 -2.09
CA HIS A 58 -9.56 2.47 -2.98
C HIS A 58 -8.19 2.91 -3.47
N LEU A 59 -7.25 1.98 -3.45
CA LEU A 59 -5.91 2.12 -4.01
C LEU A 59 -5.74 1.12 -5.15
N LEU A 60 -5.14 1.57 -6.25
CA LEU A 60 -4.59 0.69 -7.28
C LEU A 60 -3.16 0.35 -6.86
N ALA A 61 -2.89 -0.93 -6.62
CA ALA A 61 -1.55 -1.46 -6.45
C ALA A 61 -1.11 -2.15 -7.75
N LEU A 62 0.11 -1.87 -8.20
CA LEU A 62 0.73 -2.50 -9.36
C LEU A 62 2.12 -2.99 -8.98
N TRP A 63 2.51 -4.17 -9.47
CA TRP A 63 3.81 -4.76 -9.20
C TRP A 63 4.33 -5.60 -10.36
N GLU A 64 5.66 -5.64 -10.51
CA GLU A 64 6.32 -6.61 -11.38
C GLU A 64 6.13 -8.01 -10.82
N ALA A 65 5.68 -8.94 -11.64
CA ALA A 65 5.43 -10.33 -11.30
C ALA A 65 6.14 -11.27 -12.28
N SER A 66 6.17 -12.57 -11.96
CA SER A 66 6.65 -13.63 -12.87
C SER A 66 8.10 -13.42 -13.32
N GLY A 67 8.99 -13.03 -12.41
CA GLY A 67 10.41 -12.82 -12.73
C GLY A 67 10.67 -11.65 -13.70
N HIS A 68 9.94 -10.54 -13.53
CA HIS A 68 9.97 -9.34 -14.38
C HIS A 68 9.26 -9.46 -15.75
N ALA A 69 8.60 -10.58 -16.05
CA ALA A 69 7.94 -10.75 -17.35
C ALA A 69 6.60 -10.02 -17.48
N THR A 70 5.94 -9.70 -16.36
CA THR A 70 4.57 -9.20 -16.34
C THR A 70 4.36 -8.15 -15.27
N PHE A 71 3.40 -7.25 -15.47
CA PHE A 71 2.82 -6.46 -14.38
C PHE A 71 1.49 -7.08 -13.97
N LYS A 72 1.30 -7.25 -12.66
CA LYS A 72 -0.01 -7.54 -12.07
C LYS A 72 -0.51 -6.31 -11.35
N CYS A 73 -1.81 -6.17 -11.23
CA CYS A 73 -2.43 -5.11 -10.45
C CYS A 73 -3.61 -5.63 -9.63
N ASN A 74 -3.96 -4.88 -8.59
CA ASN A 74 -5.14 -5.13 -7.78
C ASN A 74 -5.70 -3.80 -7.28
N ILE A 75 -7.03 -3.71 -7.18
CA ILE A 75 -7.70 -2.60 -6.51
C ILE A 75 -8.02 -3.05 -5.09
N LEU A 76 -7.50 -2.32 -4.12
CA LEU A 76 -7.55 -2.68 -2.71
C LEU A 76 -8.41 -1.68 -1.97
N SER A 77 -9.41 -2.19 -1.25
CA SER A 77 -10.24 -1.36 -0.37
C SER A 77 -9.49 -1.07 0.92
N ILE A 78 -9.29 0.20 1.21
CA ILE A 78 -8.78 0.71 2.48
C ILE A 78 -9.96 1.23 3.32
N LYS A 79 -9.95 0.95 4.63
CA LYS A 79 -11.03 1.42 5.51
C LYS A 79 -10.99 2.95 5.62
N ASP A 80 -12.15 3.55 5.41
CA ASP A 80 -12.45 5.00 5.38
C ASP A 80 -12.24 5.75 6.71
N THR A 81 -11.71 5.11 7.75
CA THR A 81 -11.61 5.69 9.10
C THR A 81 -10.60 6.83 9.21
N ASN A 82 -10.17 7.40 8.08
CA ASN A 82 -9.12 8.39 8.01
C ASN A 82 -9.48 9.71 7.30
N THR A 83 -10.68 9.89 6.76
CA THR A 83 -11.00 11.10 5.95
C THR A 83 -12.19 11.91 6.45
N TYR A 84 -12.89 11.48 7.50
CA TYR A 84 -14.07 12.20 8.01
C TYR A 84 -13.87 12.71 9.43
N LYS A 85 -13.08 13.79 9.54
CA LYS A 85 -13.28 14.90 10.48
C LYS A 85 -12.29 16.02 10.12
N GLN A 86 -12.61 16.76 9.06
CA GLN A 86 -12.13 18.13 8.96
C GLN A 86 -12.77 18.89 10.13
N ALA A 87 -11.99 19.18 11.16
CA ALA A 87 -12.37 20.19 12.15
C ALA A 87 -12.21 21.56 11.49
N GLY A 88 -13.29 22.34 11.50
CA GLY A 88 -13.26 23.78 11.25
C GLY A 88 -12.62 24.56 12.40
#